data_AF-A0A4R0QYI5-F1
#
_entry.id   AF-A0A4R0QYI5-F1
#
_cell.length_a   1.000
_cell.length_b   1.000
_cell.length_c   1.000
_cell.angle_alpha   90.00
_cell.angle_beta   90.00
_cell.angle_gamma   90.00
#
_symmetry.space_group_name_H-M   'P 1'
#
loop_
_entity.id
_entity.type
_entity.pdbx_description
1 polymer ?
#
loop_
_entity_poly.entity_id
_entity_poly.type
_entity_poly.pdbx_seq_one_letter_code
_entity_poly.pdbx_strand_id
1 'polypeptide(L)'
;MSKYYTEKDHADIAWVEYRDFTAVQAKNHIPVSYGESNGHVLGTLDEVVDDKSTGLKMYVVKTDEKHYTVLYQGSQAPNLSDPLGAGADWLLNDFPMAFNISMGIQQPTNQLAKASESLNRLMDKHKDAHFDIYGHSLGSMNAQYALANVTDSSRIDSAHINI
;
A
#
# COMPACT_ATOMS: atom_id res chain seq x y z
N MET A 1 22.90 -3.51 8.48
CA MET A 1 23.29 -2.37 7.61
C MET A 1 22.01 -1.89 6.96
N SER A 2 21.63 -0.62 7.09
CA SER A 2 20.45 -0.12 6.36
C SER A 2 20.76 -0.17 4.87
N LYS A 3 19.84 -0.72 4.09
CA LYS A 3 19.95 -0.77 2.63
C LYS A 3 19.72 0.66 2.14
N TYR A 4 20.70 1.26 1.49
CA TYR A 4 20.54 2.58 0.90
C TYR A 4 19.82 2.42 -0.45
N TYR A 5 18.62 2.99 -0.56
CA TYR A 5 17.84 3.03 -1.78
C TYR A 5 18.02 4.40 -2.45
N THR A 6 18.16 4.41 -3.77
CA THR A 6 18.12 5.63 -4.58
C THR A 6 16.66 6.08 -4.79
N GLU A 7 16.43 7.31 -5.23
CA GLU A 7 15.09 7.77 -5.65
C GLU A 7 14.47 6.87 -6.73
N LYS A 8 15.30 6.36 -7.64
CA LYS A 8 14.85 5.38 -8.64
C LYS A 8 14.42 4.07 -7.99
N ASP A 9 15.16 3.58 -7.00
CA ASP A 9 14.78 2.37 -6.27
C ASP A 9 13.47 2.58 -5.52
N HIS A 10 13.27 3.75 -4.89
CA HIS A 10 12.02 4.08 -4.22
C HIS A 10 10.83 4.11 -5.19
N ALA A 11 11.01 4.69 -6.39
CA ALA A 11 10.00 4.65 -7.43
C ALA A 11 9.71 3.22 -7.91
N ASP A 12 10.75 2.41 -8.15
CA ASP A 12 10.63 1.03 -8.58
C ASP A 12 10.00 0.13 -7.50
N ILE A 13 10.23 0.42 -6.22
CA ILE A 13 9.57 -0.24 -5.07
C ILE A 13 8.10 0.16 -5.02
N ALA A 14 7.75 1.44 -5.19
CA ALA A 14 6.36 1.87 -5.22
C ALA A 14 5.56 1.13 -6.31
N TRP A 15 6.15 0.91 -7.49
CA TRP A 15 5.52 0.13 -8.57
C TRP A 15 5.15 -1.31 -8.20
N VAL A 16 5.75 -1.89 -7.15
CA VAL A 16 5.39 -3.22 -6.65
C VAL A 16 3.93 -3.29 -6.20
N GLU A 17 3.33 -2.17 -5.77
CA GLU A 17 1.94 -2.08 -5.33
C GLU A 17 0.92 -2.48 -6.43
N TYR A 18 1.33 -2.41 -7.71
CA TYR A 18 0.49 -2.77 -8.86
C TYR A 18 0.58 -4.25 -9.25
N ARG A 19 1.41 -5.04 -8.58
CA ARG A 19 1.44 -6.48 -8.79
C ARG A 19 0.16 -7.12 -8.28
N ASP A 20 -0.08 -8.36 -8.69
CA ASP A 20 -1.23 -9.15 -8.22
C ASP A 20 -0.80 -10.25 -7.25
N PHE A 21 -0.28 -9.83 -6.10
CA PHE A 21 0.04 -10.77 -5.04
C PHE A 21 -1.22 -11.31 -4.35
N THR A 22 -1.15 -12.57 -3.92
CA THR A 22 -2.24 -13.31 -3.28
C THR A 22 -1.90 -13.74 -1.86
N ALA A 23 -2.93 -13.99 -1.04
CA ALA A 23 -2.74 -14.53 0.31
C ALA A 23 -2.02 -15.90 0.32
N VAL A 24 -2.13 -16.70 -0.75
CA VAL A 24 -1.40 -17.97 -0.88
C VAL A 24 0.10 -17.72 -1.03
N GLN A 25 0.47 -16.73 -1.84
CA GLN A 25 1.87 -16.32 -2.01
C GLN A 25 2.46 -15.74 -0.72
N ALA A 26 1.67 -15.00 0.07
CA ALA A 26 2.10 -14.52 1.38
C ALA A 26 2.37 -15.68 2.35
N LYS A 27 1.47 -16.67 2.41
CA LYS A 27 1.68 -17.89 3.22
C LYS A 27 2.97 -18.64 2.82
N ASN A 28 3.31 -18.61 1.54
CA ASN A 28 4.52 -19.24 1.00
C ASN A 28 5.76 -18.35 1.09
N HIS A 29 5.66 -17.13 1.64
CA HIS A 29 6.77 -16.18 1.80
C HIS A 29 7.57 -15.96 0.50
N ILE A 30 6.87 -15.81 -0.62
CA ILE A 30 7.55 -15.66 -1.91
C ILE A 30 8.47 -14.43 -1.92
N PRO A 31 9.59 -14.48 -2.67
CA PRO A 31 10.42 -13.31 -2.84
C PRO A 31 9.66 -12.22 -3.59
N VAL A 32 9.76 -10.99 -3.08
CA VAL A 32 9.27 -9.78 -3.73
C VAL A 32 10.48 -9.02 -4.23
N SER A 33 10.55 -8.82 -5.55
CA SER A 33 11.62 -8.05 -6.20
C SER A 33 11.12 -6.68 -6.68
N TYR A 34 12.02 -5.77 -7.03
CA TYR A 34 11.76 -4.49 -7.66
C TYR A 34 12.81 -4.20 -8.74
N GLY A 35 12.64 -3.10 -9.47
CA GLY A 35 13.54 -2.66 -10.52
C GLY A 35 13.30 -3.32 -11.87
N GLU A 36 14.06 -2.88 -12.87
CA GLU A 36 14.00 -3.41 -14.23
C GLU A 36 14.19 -4.94 -14.23
N SER A 37 13.30 -5.65 -14.92
CA SER A 37 13.28 -7.12 -14.96
C SER A 37 13.27 -7.82 -13.59
N ASN A 38 12.81 -7.15 -12.52
CA ASN A 38 12.80 -7.69 -11.15
C ASN A 38 14.19 -8.06 -10.61
N GLY A 39 15.23 -7.31 -11.02
CA GLY A 39 16.64 -7.62 -10.71
C GLY A 39 17.05 -7.49 -9.24
N HIS A 40 16.25 -6.84 -8.39
CA HIS A 40 16.59 -6.62 -6.99
C HIS A 40 15.55 -7.21 -6.04
N VAL A 41 15.97 -8.03 -5.08
CA VAL A 41 15.06 -8.55 -4.05
C VAL A 41 14.83 -7.48 -2.97
N LEU A 42 13.57 -7.12 -2.76
CA LEU A 42 13.11 -6.26 -1.67
C LEU A 42 13.05 -7.06 -0.35
N GLY A 43 12.43 -8.23 -0.39
CA GLY A 43 12.22 -9.08 0.78
C GLY A 43 11.29 -10.25 0.47
N THR A 44 10.57 -10.76 1.47
CA THR A 44 9.55 -11.80 1.31
C THR A 44 8.17 -11.28 1.62
N LEU A 45 7.17 -11.68 0.84
CA LEU A 45 5.78 -11.28 1.06
C LEU A 45 5.28 -11.87 2.39
N ASP A 46 4.91 -11.03 3.36
CA ASP A 46 4.39 -11.42 4.68
C ASP A 46 2.87 -11.41 4.71
N GLU A 47 2.25 -10.38 4.12
CA GLU A 47 0.80 -10.23 4.15
C GLU A 47 0.24 -9.57 2.89
N VAL A 48 -0.97 -9.99 2.51
CA VAL A 48 -1.81 -9.34 1.50
C VAL A 48 -3.13 -8.99 2.16
N VAL A 49 -3.47 -7.71 2.17
CA VAL A 49 -4.82 -7.24 2.48
C VAL A 49 -5.49 -6.90 1.16
N ASP A 50 -6.63 -7.53 0.89
CA ASP A 50 -7.45 -7.26 -0.29
C ASP A 50 -8.92 -7.22 0.15
N ASP A 51 -9.32 -6.07 0.67
CA ASP A 51 -10.66 -5.83 1.19
C ASP A 51 -11.53 -5.21 0.09
N LYS A 52 -12.25 -6.08 -0.62
CA LYS A 52 -13.16 -5.68 -1.70
C LYS A 52 -14.30 -4.76 -1.23
N SER A 53 -14.67 -4.80 0.05
CA SER A 53 -15.76 -3.98 0.58
C SER A 53 -15.37 -2.52 0.75
N THR A 54 -14.09 -2.25 1.00
CA THR A 54 -13.54 -0.90 1.15
C THR A 54 -12.72 -0.45 -0.05
N GLY A 55 -12.34 -1.38 -0.94
CA GLY A 55 -11.43 -1.11 -2.05
C GLY A 55 -9.95 -1.03 -1.62
N LEU A 56 -9.63 -1.38 -0.37
CA LEU A 56 -8.25 -1.39 0.10
C LEU A 56 -7.51 -2.61 -0.43
N LYS A 57 -6.41 -2.39 -1.15
CA LYS A 57 -5.40 -3.41 -1.40
C LYS A 57 -4.05 -2.91 -0.87
N MET A 58 -3.41 -3.71 -0.02
CA MET A 58 -2.06 -3.41 0.48
C MET A 58 -1.22 -4.67 0.62
N TYR A 59 0.09 -4.52 0.44
CA TYR A 59 1.07 -5.58 0.56
C TYR A 59 2.06 -5.26 1.67
N VAL A 60 2.42 -6.29 2.43
CA VAL A 60 3.43 -6.21 3.48
C VAL A 60 4.58 -7.11 3.08
N VAL A 61 5.76 -6.52 2.94
CA VAL A 61 7.00 -7.22 2.59
C VAL A 61 7.93 -7.17 3.78
N LYS A 62 8.33 -8.32 4.31
CA LYS A 62 9.37 -8.40 5.32
C LYS A 62 10.72 -8.23 4.65
N THR A 63 11.41 -7.12 4.93
CA THR A 63 12.69 -6.76 4.31
C THR A 63 13.89 -7.21 5.13
N ASP A 64 13.74 -7.34 6.45
CA ASP A 64 14.70 -7.94 7.38
C ASP A 64 13.97 -8.52 8.62
N GLU A 65 14.69 -9.07 9.61
CA GLU A 65 14.12 -9.67 10.82
C GLU A 65 13.10 -8.76 11.53
N LYS A 66 13.38 -7.45 11.56
CA LYS A 66 12.59 -6.41 12.23
C LYS A 66 12.21 -5.23 11.33
N HIS A 67 12.25 -5.37 10.01
CA HIS A 67 11.81 -4.31 9.09
C HIS A 67 10.77 -4.82 8.10
N TYR A 68 9.76 -4.00 7.86
CA TYR A 68 8.70 -4.27 6.90
C TYR A 68 8.46 -3.08 5.98
N THR A 69 8.22 -3.34 4.72
CA THR A 69 7.73 -2.36 3.75
C THR A 69 6.25 -2.57 3.53
N VAL A 70 5.47 -1.51 3.67
CA VAL A 70 4.01 -1.50 3.44
C VAL A 70 3.73 -0.74 2.15
N LEU A 71 3.06 -1.40 1.19
CA LEU A 71 2.73 -0.86 -0.12
C LEU A 71 1.21 -0.71 -0.25
N TYR A 72 0.70 0.51 -0.30
CA TYR A 72 -0.71 0.79 -0.55
C TYR A 72 -0.97 0.93 -2.05
N GLN A 73 -1.78 0.05 -2.63
CA GLN A 73 -2.06 0.09 -4.06
C GLN A 73 -2.81 1.36 -4.48
N GLY A 74 -2.29 2.05 -5.49
CA GLY A 74 -2.98 3.09 -6.25
C GLY A 74 -4.07 2.55 -7.19
N SER A 75 -4.78 3.45 -7.85
CA SER A 75 -5.86 3.06 -8.76
C SER A 75 -5.33 2.34 -10.01
N GLN A 76 -6.04 1.30 -10.45
CA GLN A 76 -5.75 0.60 -11.71
C GLN A 76 -6.64 1.17 -12.82
N ALA A 77 -6.07 1.45 -13.99
CA ALA A 77 -6.80 1.94 -15.17
C ALA A 77 -7.89 0.93 -15.63
N PRO A 78 -8.92 1.39 -16.38
CA PRO A 78 -10.10 0.57 -16.65
C PRO A 78 -9.75 -0.53 -17.64
N ASN A 79 -10.20 -1.74 -17.37
CA ASN A 79 -10.24 -2.76 -18.40
C ASN A 79 -11.43 -2.45 -19.33
N LEU A 80 -11.18 -1.82 -20.48
CA LEU A 80 -12.21 -1.47 -21.48
C LEU A 80 -12.99 -2.69 -22.03
N SER A 81 -12.50 -3.90 -21.77
CA SER A 81 -13.11 -5.17 -22.15
C SER A 81 -14.23 -5.64 -21.21
N ASP A 82 -14.34 -5.03 -20.02
CA ASP A 82 -15.34 -5.37 -19.00
C ASP A 82 -16.05 -4.10 -18.51
N PRO A 83 -17.01 -3.56 -19.29
CA PRO A 83 -17.69 -2.31 -18.98
C PRO A 83 -18.62 -2.40 -17.75
N LEU A 84 -18.79 -3.57 -17.15
CA LEU A 84 -19.58 -3.80 -15.92
C LEU A 84 -18.76 -4.42 -14.77
N GLY A 85 -17.52 -4.83 -15.02
CA GLY A 85 -16.68 -5.49 -14.03
C GLY A 85 -15.38 -4.74 -13.80
N ALA A 86 -15.24 -4.21 -12.57
CA ALA A 86 -14.07 -3.57 -11.97
C ALA A 86 -13.53 -2.30 -12.66
N GLY A 87 -13.51 -2.23 -13.99
CA GLY A 87 -12.98 -1.11 -14.80
C GLY A 87 -13.93 0.08 -14.93
N ALA A 88 -15.24 -0.11 -14.82
CA ALA A 88 -16.17 1.02 -14.71
C ALA A 88 -16.25 1.57 -13.28
N ASP A 89 -16.00 0.72 -12.28
CA ASP A 89 -16.13 1.08 -10.87
C ASP A 89 -15.05 2.06 -10.41
N TRP A 90 -13.77 1.93 -10.77
CA TRP A 90 -12.74 2.84 -10.24
C TRP A 90 -12.81 4.28 -10.79
N LEU A 91 -13.25 4.54 -12.02
CA LEU A 91 -13.45 5.93 -12.52
C LEU A 91 -14.74 6.57 -11.96
N LEU A 92 -15.74 5.75 -11.63
CA LEU A 92 -16.96 6.19 -10.95
C LEU A 92 -16.81 6.23 -9.42
N ASN A 93 -15.80 5.56 -8.85
CA ASN A 93 -15.58 5.39 -7.42
C ASN A 93 -14.30 6.06 -6.89
N ASP A 94 -13.50 6.71 -7.76
CA ASP A 94 -12.61 7.83 -7.35
C ASP A 94 -13.42 9.11 -7.08
N PHE A 95 -14.71 9.13 -7.48
CA PHE A 95 -15.57 10.28 -7.23
C PHE A 95 -15.79 10.56 -5.74
N PRO A 96 -16.06 9.65 -4.80
CA PRO A 96 -16.39 10.02 -3.42
C PRO A 96 -15.29 10.85 -2.73
N MET A 97 -14.01 10.67 -3.02
CA MET A 97 -12.94 11.44 -2.38
C MET A 97 -12.67 12.78 -3.07
N ALA A 98 -12.65 12.82 -4.42
CA ALA A 98 -12.63 14.08 -5.17
C ALA A 98 -13.93 14.91 -4.96
N PHE A 99 -15.07 14.23 -4.81
CA PHE A 99 -16.40 14.77 -4.55
C PHE A 99 -16.54 15.23 -3.09
N ASN A 100 -16.07 14.46 -2.10
CA ASN A 100 -16.07 14.89 -0.68
C ASN A 100 -15.15 16.09 -0.45
N ILE A 101 -14.00 16.16 -1.12
CA ILE A 101 -13.14 17.35 -1.13
C ILE A 101 -13.86 18.52 -1.83
N SER A 102 -14.56 18.29 -2.96
CA SER A 102 -15.36 19.32 -3.65
C SER A 102 -16.62 19.77 -2.89
N MET A 103 -17.15 18.93 -1.99
CA MET A 103 -18.38 19.16 -1.20
C MET A 103 -18.12 19.45 0.29
N GLY A 104 -16.86 19.48 0.74
CA GLY A 104 -16.50 19.81 2.13
C GLY A 104 -16.90 18.77 3.18
N ILE A 105 -17.04 17.49 2.81
CA ILE A 105 -17.41 16.41 3.74
C ILE A 105 -16.15 15.96 4.52
N GLN A 106 -16.20 16.09 5.86
CA GLN A 106 -15.04 15.92 6.78
C GLN A 106 -14.79 14.49 7.29
N GLN A 107 -15.54 13.49 6.82
CA GLN A 107 -15.42 12.11 7.30
C GLN A 107 -14.45 11.30 6.44
N PRO A 108 -13.54 10.49 7.04
CA PRO A 108 -12.67 9.60 6.28
C PRO A 108 -13.50 8.54 5.55
N THR A 109 -13.10 8.16 4.35
CA THR A 109 -13.74 7.04 3.64
C THR A 109 -13.44 5.73 4.38
N ASN A 110 -14.29 4.70 4.17
CA ASN A 110 -14.05 3.38 4.73
C ASN A 110 -12.68 2.80 4.31
N GLN A 111 -12.19 3.16 3.12
CA GLN A 111 -10.87 2.76 2.62
C GLN A 111 -9.74 3.35 3.47
N LEU A 112 -9.80 4.65 3.76
CA LEU A 112 -8.81 5.35 4.59
C LEU A 112 -8.81 4.81 6.02
N ALA A 113 -10.00 4.61 6.60
CA ALA A 113 -10.13 4.01 7.93
C ALA A 113 -9.51 2.60 7.97
N LYS A 114 -9.80 1.76 6.96
CA LYS A 114 -9.24 0.41 6.85
C LYS A 114 -7.72 0.41 6.64
N ALA A 115 -7.19 1.38 5.90
CA ALA A 115 -5.75 1.54 5.69
C ALA A 115 -5.02 1.82 7.02
N SER A 116 -5.56 2.73 7.84
CA SER A 116 -5.02 3.03 9.17
C SER A 116 -5.15 1.86 10.14
N GLU A 117 -6.33 1.22 10.20
CA GLU A 117 -6.56 0.03 11.03
C GLU A 117 -5.57 -1.08 10.70
N SER A 118 -5.34 -1.33 9.40
CA SER A 118 -4.46 -2.39 8.93
C SER A 118 -2.99 -2.13 9.29
N LEU A 119 -2.52 -0.88 9.19
CA LEU A 119 -1.16 -0.51 9.60
C LEU A 119 -0.98 -0.66 11.12
N ASN A 120 -1.91 -0.12 11.91
CA ASN A 120 -1.84 -0.24 13.37
C ASN A 120 -1.88 -1.71 13.83
N ARG A 121 -2.74 -2.54 13.23
CA ARG A 121 -2.77 -3.99 13.50
C ARG A 121 -1.44 -4.67 13.14
N LEU A 122 -0.81 -4.28 12.03
CA LEU A 122 0.50 -4.81 11.64
C LEU A 122 1.59 -4.40 12.65
N MET A 123 1.60 -3.14 13.07
CA MET A 123 2.53 -2.62 14.07
C MET A 123 2.35 -3.30 15.43
N ASP A 124 1.11 -3.65 15.79
CA ASP A 124 0.79 -4.41 17.00
C ASP A 124 1.23 -5.87 16.92
N LYS A 125 1.05 -6.51 15.76
CA LYS A 125 1.53 -7.88 15.50
C LYS A 125 3.05 -7.98 15.60
N HIS A 126 3.77 -6.92 15.23
CA HIS A 126 5.24 -6.89 15.17
C HIS A 126 5.85 -5.83 16.10
N LYS A 127 5.64 -5.93 17.42
CA LYS A 127 5.92 -4.87 18.43
C LYS A 127 7.30 -4.18 18.39
N ASP A 128 8.35 -4.84 17.91
CA ASP A 128 9.71 -4.27 17.83
C ASP A 128 10.16 -3.94 16.40
N ALA A 129 9.25 -4.03 15.43
CA ALA A 129 9.59 -3.80 14.03
C ALA A 129 9.45 -2.33 13.62
N HIS A 130 10.24 -1.96 12.63
CA HIS A 130 10.22 -0.69 11.93
C HIS A 130 9.57 -0.84 10.55
N PHE A 131 9.01 0.26 10.02
CA PHE A 131 8.22 0.25 8.80
C PHE A 131 8.63 1.35 7.83
N ASP A 132 8.77 0.98 6.56
CA ASP A 132 8.80 1.90 5.43
C ASP A 132 7.43 1.90 4.74
N ILE A 133 6.84 3.07 4.56
CA ILE A 133 5.49 3.21 4.02
C ILE A 133 5.56 3.76 2.59
N TYR A 134 4.90 3.07 1.66
CA TYR A 134 4.83 3.45 0.25
C TYR A 134 3.37 3.59 -0.19
N GLY A 135 3.13 4.58 -1.03
CA GLY A 135 1.90 4.69 -1.79
C GLY A 135 2.11 5.53 -3.04
N HIS A 136 1.50 5.12 -4.14
CA HIS A 136 1.43 5.89 -5.37
C HIS A 136 -0.02 6.18 -5.78
N SER A 137 -0.25 7.33 -6.41
CA SER A 137 -1.58 7.81 -6.85
C SER A 137 -2.61 7.77 -5.70
N LEU A 138 -3.73 7.05 -5.83
CA LEU A 138 -4.72 6.85 -4.75
C LEU A 138 -4.10 6.23 -3.48
N GLY A 139 -3.10 5.36 -3.63
CA GLY A 139 -2.38 4.71 -2.54
C GLY A 139 -1.70 5.72 -1.62
N SER A 140 -1.31 6.88 -2.15
CA SER A 140 -0.75 7.99 -1.37
C SER A 140 -1.72 8.54 -0.33
N MET A 141 -3.04 8.56 -0.60
CA MET A 141 -4.03 9.02 0.37
C MET A 141 -4.20 8.01 1.50
N ASN A 142 -4.21 6.71 1.17
CA ASN A 142 -4.21 5.62 2.16
C ASN A 142 -2.98 5.70 3.06
N ALA A 143 -1.79 5.85 2.47
CA ALA A 143 -0.53 5.99 3.19
C ALA A 143 -0.54 7.21 4.13
N GLN A 144 -0.90 8.39 3.62
CA GLN A 144 -0.95 9.63 4.42
C GLN A 144 -1.94 9.53 5.57
N TYR A 145 -3.15 9.01 5.30
CA TYR A 145 -4.15 8.86 6.35
C TYR A 145 -3.73 7.84 7.40
N ALA A 146 -3.15 6.72 6.98
CA ALA A 146 -2.62 5.71 7.91
C ALA A 146 -1.50 6.31 8.78
N LEU A 147 -0.55 7.02 8.17
CA LEU A 147 0.55 7.73 8.84
C LEU A 147 0.06 8.77 9.86
N ALA A 148 -0.99 9.53 9.52
CA ALA A 148 -1.58 10.51 10.43
C ALA A 148 -2.26 9.89 11.66
N ASN A 149 -2.58 8.59 11.62
CA ASN A 149 -3.32 7.87 12.65
C ASN A 149 -2.50 6.71 13.26
N VAL A 150 -1.18 6.64 13.05
CA VAL A 150 -0.35 5.60 13.66
C VAL A 150 -0.28 5.78 15.17
N THR A 151 -0.29 4.67 15.90
CA THR A 151 -0.19 4.68 17.36
C THR A 151 1.24 4.94 17.86
N ASP A 152 2.24 4.65 17.04
CA ASP A 152 3.66 4.85 17.38
C ASP A 152 4.47 5.27 16.15
N SER A 153 4.56 6.57 15.90
CA SER A 153 5.29 7.13 14.76
C SER A 153 6.80 6.95 14.84
N SER A 154 7.36 6.62 16.01
CA SER A 154 8.80 6.41 16.18
C SER A 154 9.33 5.17 15.45
N ARG A 155 8.43 4.29 15.03
CA ARG A 155 8.71 3.05 14.31
C ARG A 155 8.51 3.18 12.80
N ILE A 156 8.19 4.38 12.31
CA ILE A 156 8.14 4.70 10.89
C ILE A 156 9.48 5.30 10.49
N ASP A 157 10.25 4.57 9.69
CA ASP A 157 11.59 5.02 9.28
C ASP A 157 11.52 5.94 8.05
N SER A 158 10.60 5.65 7.13
CA SER A 158 10.44 6.41 5.91
C SER A 158 9.01 6.36 5.37
N ALA A 159 8.65 7.39 4.60
CA ALA A 159 7.41 7.46 3.86
C ALA A 159 7.68 7.98 2.44
N HIS A 160 7.30 7.20 1.43
CA HIS A 160 7.48 7.50 0.02
C HIS A 160 6.11 7.61 -0.64
N ILE A 161 5.70 8.86 -0.91
CA ILE A 161 4.35 9.22 -1.30
C ILE A 161 4.44 9.91 -2.67
N ASN A 162 3.91 9.26 -3.70
CA ASN A 162 3.94 9.74 -5.08
C ASN A 162 2.50 9.95 -5.59
N ILE A 163 2.21 11.06 -6.26
CA ILE A 163 0.85 11.37 -6.76
C ILE A 163 0.78 11.13 -8.26
#